data_AF-A0A3M1WRV0-F1
#
_entry.id   AF-A0A3M1WRV0-F1
#
_cell.length_a   1.000
_cell.length_b   1.000
_cell.length_c   1.000
_cell.angle_alpha   90.00
_cell.angle_beta   90.00
_cell.angle_gamma   90.00
#
_symmetry.space_group_name_H-M   'P 1'
#
loop_
_entity.id
_entity.type
_entity.pdbx_description
1 polymer ?
#
loop_
_entity_poly.entity_id
_entity_poly.type
_entity_poly.pdbx_seq_one_letter_code
_entity_poly.pdbx_strand_id
1 'polypeptide(L)'
;MSAVAPIHGHQARRTQNGHMLVEMANARACLEALVRDGFTVLRVEIGSAQPVVWIQGCPRCSRLDGAWYRIEGGPRGRVYTWQASCCGCRVQWESREDPGC
;
A
#
# COMPACT_ATOMS: atom_id res chain seq x y z
N MET A 1 36.55 27.24 -29.13
CA MET A 1 35.90 27.57 -27.85
C MET A 1 34.66 26.70 -27.74
N SER A 2 34.73 25.55 -27.07
CA SER A 2 33.56 24.67 -26.88
C SER A 2 32.93 24.95 -25.53
N ALA A 3 31.67 25.41 -25.54
CA ALA A 3 30.85 25.56 -24.35
C ALA A 3 30.36 24.19 -23.88
N VAL A 4 30.68 23.83 -22.64
CA VAL A 4 30.16 22.64 -21.96
C VAL A 4 28.78 22.97 -21.41
N ALA A 5 27.75 22.25 -21.90
CA ALA A 5 26.38 22.40 -21.42
C ALA A 5 26.23 21.92 -19.96
N PRO A 6 25.38 22.57 -19.14
CA PRO A 6 25.26 22.25 -17.72
C PRO A 6 24.46 20.96 -17.49
N ILE A 7 25.00 20.09 -16.63
CA ILE A 7 24.42 18.79 -16.25
C ILE A 7 23.23 19.00 -15.30
N HIS A 8 22.02 19.17 -15.84
CA HIS A 8 20.78 19.30 -15.07
C HIS A 8 20.12 17.95 -14.68
N GLY A 9 20.79 16.81 -14.90
CA GLY A 9 20.18 15.47 -14.76
C GLY A 9 20.38 14.73 -13.43
N HIS A 10 21.26 15.20 -12.53
CA HIS A 10 21.66 14.40 -11.36
C HIS A 10 20.88 14.68 -10.07
N GLN A 11 20.21 15.82 -9.93
CA GLN A 11 19.46 16.13 -8.70
C GLN A 11 18.13 15.37 -8.62
N ALA A 12 17.34 15.32 -9.70
CA ALA A 12 16.04 14.63 -9.72
C ALA A 12 16.14 13.11 -9.44
N ARG A 13 17.20 12.46 -9.95
CA ARG A 13 17.47 11.02 -9.71
C ARG A 13 17.86 10.71 -8.25
N ARG A 14 18.55 11.63 -7.57
CA ARG A 14 18.96 11.42 -6.17
C ARG A 14 17.78 11.51 -5.20
N THR A 15 16.83 12.42 -5.44
CA THR A 15 15.59 12.53 -4.65
C THR A 15 14.61 11.39 -4.93
N GLN A 16 14.57 10.87 -6.16
CA GLN A 16 13.77 9.70 -6.51
C GLN A 16 14.22 8.44 -5.74
N ASN A 17 15.52 8.24 -5.56
CA ASN A 17 16.00 7.07 -4.81
C ASN A 17 15.75 7.19 -3.29
N GLY A 18 15.70 8.42 -2.77
CA GLY A 18 15.46 8.66 -1.34
C GLY A 18 14.07 8.23 -0.88
N HIS A 19 13.03 8.48 -1.69
CA HIS A 19 11.68 8.06 -1.30
C HIS A 19 11.51 6.54 -1.29
N MET A 20 12.19 5.81 -2.18
CA MET A 20 12.13 4.35 -2.20
C MET A 20 12.62 3.75 -0.87
N LEU A 21 13.65 4.32 -0.26
CA LEU A 21 14.14 3.86 1.05
C LEU A 21 13.10 4.10 2.17
N VAL A 22 12.41 5.25 2.12
CA VAL A 22 11.33 5.57 3.06
C VAL A 22 10.14 4.62 2.86
N GLU A 23 9.77 4.35 1.62
CA GLU A 23 8.70 3.41 1.26
C GLU A 23 9.02 1.99 1.74
N MET A 24 10.25 1.52 1.57
CA MET A 24 10.69 0.23 2.08
C MET A 24 10.67 0.17 3.61
N ALA A 25 11.08 1.25 4.29
CA ALA A 25 11.02 1.33 5.74
C ALA A 25 9.58 1.30 6.26
N ASN A 26 8.67 2.06 5.63
CA ASN A 26 7.24 2.06 5.93
C ASN A 26 6.61 0.69 5.69
N ALA A 27 6.91 0.06 4.54
CA ALA A 27 6.43 -1.28 4.23
C ALA A 27 6.88 -2.29 5.28
N ARG A 28 8.16 -2.26 5.68
CA ARG A 28 8.67 -3.13 6.74
C ARG A 28 7.93 -2.92 8.06
N ALA A 29 7.77 -1.66 8.50
CA ALA A 29 7.07 -1.35 9.75
C ALA A 29 5.60 -1.82 9.71
N CYS A 30 4.93 -1.62 8.58
CA CYS A 30 3.57 -2.10 8.36
C CYS A 30 3.48 -3.62 8.44
N LEU A 31 4.40 -4.34 7.78
CA LEU A 31 4.45 -5.80 7.85
C LEU A 31 4.67 -6.32 9.27
N GLU A 32 5.62 -5.74 10.00
CA GLU A 32 5.90 -6.13 11.38
C GLU A 32 4.67 -5.90 12.28
N ALA A 33 3.93 -4.80 12.10
CA ALA A 33 2.70 -4.52 12.83
C ALA A 33 1.58 -5.52 12.47
N LEU A 34 1.32 -5.74 11.18
CA LEU A 34 0.27 -6.65 10.71
C LEU A 34 0.52 -8.09 11.14
N VAL A 35 1.76 -8.58 11.03
CA VAL A 35 2.11 -9.94 11.45
C VAL A 35 1.98 -10.09 12.97
N ARG A 36 2.41 -9.08 13.74
CA ARG A 36 2.26 -9.07 15.21
C ARG A 36 0.79 -9.11 15.63
N ASP A 37 -0.08 -8.43 14.89
CA ASP A 37 -1.52 -8.42 15.14
C ASP A 37 -2.27 -9.64 14.57
N GLY A 38 -1.53 -10.56 13.93
CA GLY A 38 -2.04 -11.83 13.45
C GLY A 38 -2.77 -11.75 12.11
N PHE A 39 -2.40 -10.79 11.26
CA PHE A 39 -2.86 -10.73 9.88
C PHE A 39 -1.97 -11.56 8.95
N THR A 40 -2.59 -12.21 7.97
CA THR A 40 -1.87 -12.90 6.88
C THR A 40 -1.63 -11.93 5.75
N VAL A 41 -0.37 -11.61 5.47
CA VAL A 41 0.02 -10.79 4.33
C VAL A 41 0.12 -11.65 3.08
N LEU A 42 -0.52 -11.22 2.00
CA LEU A 42 -0.56 -11.92 0.71
C LEU A 42 0.46 -11.35 -0.29
N ARG A 43 0.57 -10.02 -0.34
CA ARG A 43 1.41 -9.32 -1.31
C ARG A 43 1.79 -7.94 -0.80
N VAL A 44 2.96 -7.46 -1.20
CA VAL A 44 3.40 -6.08 -1.00
C VAL A 44 3.76 -5.48 -2.35
N GLU A 45 3.27 -4.29 -2.62
CA GLU A 45 3.56 -3.51 -3.81
C GLU A 45 4.31 -2.24 -3.39
N ILE A 46 5.51 -2.08 -3.93
CA ILE A 46 6.41 -0.95 -3.70
C ILE A 46 6.70 -0.31 -5.06
N GLY A 47 6.93 1.01 -5.09
CA GLY A 47 7.17 1.77 -6.34
C GLY A 47 6.02 2.70 -6.73
N SER A 48 4.99 2.79 -5.90
CA SER A 48 4.01 3.88 -5.89
C SER A 48 4.30 4.82 -4.72
N ALA A 49 3.84 6.07 -4.81
CA ALA A 49 4.02 7.09 -3.76
C ALA A 49 3.55 6.66 -2.35
N GLN A 50 2.72 5.63 -2.27
CA GLN A 50 2.33 4.94 -1.04
C GLN A 50 2.40 3.44 -1.29
N PRO A 51 3.17 2.64 -0.50
CA PRO A 51 3.20 1.20 -0.64
C PRO A 51 1.83 0.58 -0.35
N VAL A 52 1.49 -0.48 -1.07
CA VAL A 52 0.23 -1.20 -0.88
C VAL A 52 0.51 -2.60 -0.33
N VAL A 53 -0.11 -2.94 0.80
CA VAL A 53 0.01 -4.23 1.47
C VAL A 53 -1.34 -4.94 1.38
N TRP A 54 -1.37 -6.05 0.66
CA TRP A 54 -2.56 -6.90 0.57
C TRP A 54 -2.55 -7.92 1.70
N ILE A 55 -3.66 -8.00 2.41
CA ILE A 55 -3.88 -8.99 3.47
C ILE A 55 -5.06 -9.89 3.12
N GLN A 56 -5.10 -11.06 3.73
CA GLN A 56 -6.27 -11.92 3.69
C GLN A 56 -7.41 -11.28 4.50
N GLY A 57 -8.60 -11.22 3.92
CA GLY A 57 -9.80 -10.82 4.65
C GLY A 57 -10.04 -11.76 5.84
N CYS A 58 -10.19 -11.20 7.03
CA CYS A 58 -10.46 -11.93 8.26
C CYS A 58 -11.26 -11.07 9.25
N PRO A 59 -11.87 -11.65 10.30
CA PRO A 59 -12.66 -10.89 11.28
C PRO A 59 -11.88 -9.76 11.97
N ARG A 60 -10.55 -9.86 12.05
CA ARG A 60 -9.68 -8.83 12.63
C ARG A 60 -9.57 -7.58 11.76
N CYS A 61 -9.92 -7.63 10.48
CA CYS A 61 -9.89 -6.47 9.59
C CYS A 61 -10.81 -5.34 10.08
N SER A 62 -11.86 -5.65 10.85
CA SER A 62 -12.71 -4.66 11.52
C SER A 62 -11.97 -3.78 12.53
N ARG A 63 -10.79 -4.20 12.99
CA ARG A 63 -9.92 -3.46 13.92
C ARG A 63 -8.95 -2.51 13.22
N LEU A 64 -8.91 -2.50 11.88
CA LEU A 64 -8.07 -1.57 11.14
C LEU A 64 -8.75 -0.20 11.10
N ASP A 65 -8.11 0.78 11.74
CA ASP A 65 -8.64 2.13 11.83
C ASP A 65 -8.75 2.81 10.45
N GLY A 66 -9.83 3.56 10.27
CA GLY A 66 -10.09 4.28 9.02
C GLY A 66 -10.36 3.38 7.82
N ALA A 67 -10.79 2.13 8.06
CA ALA A 67 -11.19 1.21 7.01
C ALA A 67 -12.38 1.78 6.21
N TRP A 68 -12.24 1.85 4.89
CA TRP A 68 -13.32 2.15 3.95
C TRP A 68 -13.25 1.18 2.78
N TYR A 69 -14.34 1.02 2.04
CA TYR A 69 -14.37 0.12 0.89
C TYR A 69 -14.84 0.84 -0.37
N ARG A 70 -14.42 0.29 -1.50
CA ARG A 70 -15.02 0.57 -2.81
C ARG A 70 -15.67 -0.69 -3.34
N ILE A 71 -16.78 -0.53 -4.05
CA ILE A 71 -17.47 -1.64 -4.71
C ILE A 71 -16.99 -1.68 -6.16
N GLU A 72 -16.50 -2.83 -6.58
CA GLU A 72 -16.10 -3.09 -7.96
C GLU A 72 -16.99 -4.19 -8.54
N GLY A 73 -17.59 -3.91 -9.71
CA GLY A 73 -18.39 -4.89 -10.44
C GLY A 73 -17.48 -5.89 -11.14
N GLY A 74 -17.55 -7.17 -10.74
CA GLY A 74 -16.79 -8.25 -11.36
C GLY A 74 -17.68 -9.27 -12.09
N PRO A 75 -17.09 -10.14 -12.93
CA PRO A 75 -17.82 -11.18 -13.66
C PRO A 75 -18.58 -12.18 -12.77
N ARG A 76 -18.23 -12.24 -11.48
CA ARG A 76 -18.80 -13.15 -10.47
C ARG A 76 -19.62 -12.42 -9.40
N GLY A 77 -19.99 -11.16 -9.64
CA GLY A 77 -20.74 -10.32 -8.70
C GLY A 77 -19.92 -9.16 -8.16
N ARG A 78 -20.41 -8.54 -7.08
CA ARG A 78 -19.77 -7.41 -6.42
C ARG A 78 -18.55 -7.87 -5.62
N VAL A 79 -17.44 -7.17 -5.78
CA VAL A 79 -16.25 -7.33 -4.92
C VAL A 79 -16.08 -6.04 -4.13
N TYR A 80 -15.95 -6.17 -2.82
CA TYR A 80 -15.72 -5.07 -1.90
C TYR A 80 -14.23 -5.01 -1.61
N THR A 81 -13.55 -4.03 -2.21
CA THR A 81 -12.12 -3.79 -1.96
C THR A 81 -11.99 -2.81 -0.83
N TRP A 82 -11.66 -3.33 0.34
CA TRP A 82 -11.45 -2.58 1.56
C TRP A 82 -10.03 -2.02 1.62
N GLN A 83 -9.88 -0.87 2.27
CA GLN A 83 -8.64 -0.13 2.38
C GLN A 83 -8.55 0.53 3.76
N ALA A 84 -7.38 0.44 4.39
CA ALA A 84 -7.03 1.14 5.62
C ALA A 84 -5.61 1.73 5.51
N SER A 85 -5.22 2.57 6.47
CA SER A 85 -3.87 3.14 6.53
C SER A 85 -3.10 2.55 7.72
N CYS A 86 -1.86 2.13 7.50
CA CYS A 86 -0.99 1.60 8.56
C CYS A 86 0.47 1.94 8.26
N CYS A 87 1.16 2.61 9.20
CA CYS A 87 2.59 2.93 9.09
C CYS A 87 3.02 3.59 7.76
N GLY A 88 2.19 4.47 7.20
CA GLY A 88 2.47 5.11 5.91
C GLY A 88 2.20 4.23 4.68
N CYS A 89 1.66 3.03 4.87
CA CYS A 89 1.19 2.12 3.83
C CYS A 89 -0.32 2.11 3.73
N ARG A 90 -0.81 1.68 2.58
CA ARG A 90 -2.20 1.35 2.33
C ARG A 90 -2.40 -0.15 2.48
N VAL A 91 -3.23 -0.57 3.43
CA VAL A 91 -3.57 -1.97 3.63
C VAL A 91 -4.85 -2.27 2.87
N GLN A 92 -4.88 -3.33 2.07
CA GLN A 92 -6.03 -3.70 1.25
C GLN A 92 -6.44 -5.16 1.45
N TRP A 93 -7.75 -5.42 1.37
CA TRP A 93 -8.30 -6.77 1.33
C TRP A 93 -9.60 -6.81 0.55
N GLU A 94 -9.92 -7.96 -0.01
CA GLU A 94 -11.20 -8.18 -0.69
C GLU A 94 -12.19 -8.87 0.23
N SER A 95 -13.46 -8.48 0.13
CA SER A 95 -14.60 -9.21 0.67
C SER A 95 -15.65 -9.41 -0.42
N ARG A 96 -16.39 -10.51 -0.32
CA ARG A 96 -17.59 -10.75 -1.14
C ARG A 96 -18.89 -10.51 -0.39
N GLU A 97 -18.78 -10.31 0.93
CA GLU A 97 -19.90 -10.05 1.81
C GLU A 97 -20.14 -8.55 1.88
N ASP A 98 -21.42 -8.16 1.88
CA ASP A 98 -21.81 -6.78 2.04
C ASP A 98 -21.43 -6.30 3.46
N PRO A 99 -20.76 -5.14 3.60
CA PRO A 99 -20.47 -4.52 4.90
C PRO A 99 -21.69 -4.25 5.80
N GLY A 100 -22.91 -4.28 5.26
CA GLY A 100 -24.13 -3.80 5.91
C GLY A 100 -24.99 -4.82 6.67
N CYS A 101 -24.45 -5.96 7.12
CA CYS A 101 -25.17 -6.93 7.96
C CYS A 101 -24.60 -7.04 9.37
#